data_AF-A0A7R9UQM0-F1
#
_entry.id   AF-A0A7R9UQM0-F1
#
_cell.length_a   1.000
_cell.length_b   1.000
_cell.length_c   1.000
_cell.angle_alpha   90.00
_cell.angle_beta   90.00
_cell.angle_gamma   90.00
#
_symmetry.space_group_name_H-M   'P 1'
#
loop_
_entity.id
_entity.type
_entity.pdbx_description
1 polymer ?
#
loop_
_entity_poly.entity_id
_entity_poly.type
_entity_poly.pdbx_seq_one_letter_code
_entity_poly.pdbx_strand_id
1 'polypeptide(L)'
;VGLGAVRLIEEGAIRFVEFRPELSDQKAADDADPQSDTEGTARLGRPVLSARLLPTTKPEQAAKRVQVTLLNGINNPEAKPARYCFLLKTAADAEQLVDALKRGA
;
A
#
# COMPACT_ATOMS: atom_id res chain seq x y z
N VAL A 1 -5.15 7.69 -10.15
CA VAL A 1 -4.52 6.59 -9.38
C VAL A 1 -3.05 6.61 -9.71
N GLY A 2 -2.19 7.03 -8.78
CA GLY A 2 -0.75 7.14 -9.00
C GLY A 2 -0.05 5.78 -8.93
N LEU A 3 1.10 5.66 -9.59
CA LEU A 3 2.01 4.54 -9.37
C LEU A 3 2.65 4.68 -7.98
N GLY A 4 2.96 3.56 -7.33
CA GLY A 4 3.45 3.54 -5.96
C GLY A 4 3.82 2.14 -5.50
N ALA A 5 4.47 2.06 -4.35
CA ALA A 5 4.76 0.81 -3.67
C ALA A 5 3.69 0.55 -2.60
N VAL A 6 3.22 -0.70 -2.54
CA VAL A 6 2.39 -1.20 -1.44
C VAL A 6 3.25 -2.07 -0.54
N ARG A 7 3.17 -1.88 0.77
CA ARG A 7 3.86 -2.70 1.77
C ARG A 7 2.87 -3.25 2.78
N LEU A 8 3.14 -4.46 3.26
CA LEU A 8 2.45 -5.05 4.40
C LEU A 8 3.35 -4.85 5.63
N ILE A 9 2.82 -4.21 6.67
CA ILE A 9 3.50 -3.95 7.93
C ILE A 9 2.87 -4.83 9.01
N GLU A 10 3.68 -5.51 9.81
CA GLU A 10 3.21 -6.31 10.94
C GLU A 10 3.57 -5.61 12.26
N GLU A 11 2.57 -5.36 13.10
CA GLU A 11 2.73 -4.81 14.45
C GLU A 11 1.98 -5.71 15.44
N GLY A 12 2.73 -6.60 16.11
CA GLY A 12 2.14 -7.63 16.97
C GLY A 12 1.21 -8.54 16.19
N ALA A 13 -0.07 -8.60 16.58
CA ALA A 13 -1.10 -9.41 15.91
C ALA A 13 -1.86 -8.63 14.81
N ILE A 14 -1.51 -7.36 14.57
CA ILE A 14 -2.22 -6.49 13.62
C ILE A 14 -1.35 -6.27 12.38
N ARG A 15 -1.97 -6.37 11.20
CA ARG A 15 -1.31 -6.11 9.92
C ARG A 15 -1.89 -4.88 9.25
N PHE A 16 -1.02 -4.06 8.66
CA PHE A 16 -1.38 -2.84 7.95
C PHE A 16 -0.92 -2.88 6.50
N VAL A 17 -1.74 -2.31 5.61
CA VAL A 17 -1.37 -2.02 4.24
C VAL A 17 -0.97 -0.55 4.17
N GLU A 18 0.30 -0.31 3.82
CA GLU A 18 0.83 1.03 3.57
C GLU A 18 0.97 1.23 2.06
N PHE A 19 0.53 2.40 1.56
CA PHE A 19 0.80 2.81 0.18
C PHE A 19 1.62 4.09 0.14
N ARG A 20 2.74 4.04 -0.59
CA ARG A 20 3.62 5.17 -0.86
C ARG A 20 3.62 5.47 -2.36
N PRO A 21 3.23 6.69 -2.79
CA PRO A 21 3.27 7.06 -4.19
C PRO A 21 4.72 7.18 -4.68
N GLU A 22 4.97 6.86 -5.95
CA GLU A 22 6.24 7.19 -6.60
C GLU A 22 6.32 8.70 -6.82
N LEU A 23 7.43 9.30 -6.42
CA LEU A 23 7.74 10.69 -6.72
C LEU A 23 8.29 10.77 -8.14
N SER A 24 7.59 11.46 -9.02
CA SER A 24 8.17 11.91 -10.29
C SER A 24 9.16 13.05 -10.01
N ASP A 25 10.31 13.05 -10.68
CA ASP A 25 11.45 13.98 -10.46
C ASP A 25 11.10 15.48 -10.52
N GLN A 26 9.90 15.85 -10.97
CA GLN A 26 9.43 17.22 -11.10
C GLN A 26 8.92 17.89 -9.81
N LYS A 27 8.95 17.23 -8.64
CA LYS A 27 8.65 17.90 -7.37
C LYS A 27 9.46 17.33 -6.20
N ALA A 28 10.78 17.33 -6.35
CA ALA A 28 11.70 17.26 -5.21
C ALA A 28 11.75 18.64 -4.52
N ALA A 29 10.66 19.03 -3.87
CA ALA A 29 10.70 20.14 -2.93
C ALA A 29 9.85 19.76 -1.73
N ASP A 30 10.53 19.68 -0.59
CA ASP A 30 10.02 19.95 0.76
C ASP A 30 9.58 18.81 1.69
N ASP A 31 10.06 17.56 1.54
CA ASP A 31 9.84 16.57 2.62
C ASP A 31 10.83 15.39 2.67
N ALA A 32 12.11 15.63 2.37
CA ALA A 32 13.15 14.60 2.49
C ALA A 32 13.67 14.49 3.93
N ASP A 33 13.30 13.40 4.62
CA ASP A 33 14.11 12.84 5.71
C ASP A 33 15.40 12.24 5.10
N PRO A 34 16.60 12.58 5.60
CA PRO A 34 17.85 12.22 4.92
C PRO A 34 18.31 10.83 5.32
N GLN A 35 17.72 9.76 4.78
CA GLN A 35 18.41 8.47 4.70
C GLN A 35 17.80 7.50 3.70
N SER A 36 18.37 7.45 2.50
CA SER A 36 18.93 6.22 1.90
C SER A 36 19.38 6.49 0.47
N ASP A 37 20.69 6.46 0.28
CA ASP A 37 21.33 6.22 -1.02
C ASP A 37 21.07 4.78 -1.43
N THR A 38 20.34 4.59 -2.53
CA THR A 38 20.40 3.36 -3.33
C THR A 38 19.98 3.75 -4.74
N GLU A 39 20.99 3.91 -5.61
CA GLU A 39 20.81 4.11 -7.04
C GLU A 39 19.90 3.00 -7.61
N GLY A 40 18.86 3.39 -8.35
CA GLY A 40 17.95 2.48 -9.04
C GLY A 40 16.60 2.20 -8.36
N THR A 41 16.43 2.59 -7.10
CA THR A 41 15.13 2.46 -6.41
C THR A 41 14.28 3.71 -6.64
N ALA A 42 13.06 3.54 -7.17
CA ALA A 42 12.11 4.64 -7.33
C ALA A 42 11.97 5.41 -6.00
N ARG A 43 12.16 6.74 -6.04
CA ARG A 43 11.98 7.59 -4.86
C ARG A 43 10.51 7.54 -4.45
N LEU A 44 10.23 6.92 -3.31
CA LEU A 44 8.88 6.81 -2.75
C LEU A 44 8.59 8.03 -1.86
N GLY A 45 7.39 8.59 -2.00
CA GLY A 45 6.90 9.67 -1.15
C GLY A 45 6.47 9.19 0.23
N ARG A 46 5.93 10.13 1.01
CA ARG A 46 5.30 9.84 2.31
C ARG A 46 4.13 8.86 2.16
N PRO A 47 3.86 8.02 3.17
CA PRO A 47 2.69 7.15 3.14
C PRO A 47 1.41 7.99 3.08
N VAL A 48 0.56 7.69 2.11
CA VAL A 48 -0.75 8.37 1.93
C VAL A 48 -1.92 7.48 2.31
N LEU A 49 -1.64 6.21 2.63
CA LEU A 49 -2.58 5.26 3.19
C LEU A 49 -1.87 4.42 4.24
N SER A 50 -2.49 4.28 5.40
CA SER A 50 -2.22 3.21 6.35
C SER A 50 -3.57 2.65 6.81
N ALA A 51 -3.87 1.42 6.40
CA ALA A 51 -5.15 0.78 6.68
C ALA A 51 -4.94 -0.62 7.22
N ARG A 52 -5.72 -0.99 8.24
CA ARG A 52 -5.65 -2.32 8.84
C ARG A 52 -6.25 -3.36 7.91
N LEU A 53 -5.51 -4.47 7.75
CA LEU A 53 -5.98 -5.65 7.05
C LEU A 53 -6.98 -6.40 7.94
N LEU A 54 -8.15 -6.74 7.41
CA LEU A 54 -9.18 -7.48 8.13
C LEU A 54 -9.00 -8.97 7.86
N PRO A 55 -9.30 -9.86 8.83
CA PRO A 55 -9.30 -11.29 8.57
C PRO A 55 -10.31 -11.74 7.51
N THR A 56 -11.34 -10.92 7.28
CA THR A 56 -12.38 -11.15 6.27
C THR A 56 -12.04 -10.52 4.92
N THR A 57 -10.85 -9.95 4.78
CA THR A 57 -10.43 -9.29 3.54
C THR A 57 -10.33 -10.30 2.39
N LYS A 58 -11.03 -10.01 1.29
CA LYS A 58 -10.99 -10.79 0.04
C LYS A 58 -10.46 -9.89 -1.08
N PRO A 59 -9.16 -9.94 -1.40
CA PRO A 59 -8.61 -9.16 -2.51
C PRO A 59 -9.05 -9.75 -3.85
N GLU A 60 -9.48 -8.88 -4.77
CA GLU A 60 -9.89 -9.20 -6.13
C GLU A 60 -8.90 -8.58 -7.13
N GLN A 61 -8.41 -9.38 -8.08
CA GLN A 61 -7.51 -8.90 -9.14
C GLN A 61 -8.23 -8.76 -10.47
N ALA A 62 -7.94 -7.68 -11.20
CA ALA A 62 -8.29 -7.51 -12.59
C ALA A 62 -7.08 -6.93 -13.36
N ALA A 63 -6.35 -7.77 -14.09
CA ALA A 63 -5.07 -7.43 -14.72
C ALA A 63 -4.08 -6.84 -13.70
N LYS A 64 -3.69 -5.57 -13.85
CA LYS A 64 -2.79 -4.83 -12.95
C LYS A 64 -3.49 -4.12 -11.79
N ARG A 65 -4.79 -4.35 -11.60
CA ARG A 65 -5.61 -3.71 -10.57
C ARG A 65 -5.91 -4.71 -9.45
N VAL A 66 -5.77 -4.28 -8.20
CA VAL A 66 -6.18 -5.04 -7.02
C VAL A 66 -7.20 -4.23 -6.25
N GLN A 67 -8.36 -4.81 -5.98
CA GLN A 67 -9.42 -4.23 -5.17
C GLN A 67 -9.52 -4.99 -3.85
N VAL A 68 -9.61 -4.26 -2.74
CA VAL A 68 -9.57 -4.88 -1.42
C VAL A 68 -10.30 -4.02 -0.39
N THR A 69 -11.04 -4.65 0.52
CA THR A 69 -11.67 -3.97 1.65
C THR A 69 -10.71 -3.96 2.83
N LEU A 70 -10.39 -2.76 3.33
CA LEU A 70 -9.50 -2.53 4.48
C LEU A 70 -10.20 -1.62 5.50
N LEU A 71 -9.72 -1.63 6.74
CA LEU A 71 -10.22 -0.74 7.79
C LEU A 71 -9.36 0.53 7.85
N ASN A 72 -9.96 1.68 7.59
CA ASN A 72 -9.22 2.94 7.50
C ASN A 72 -8.83 3.48 8.90
N GLY A 73 -7.54 3.57 9.18
CA GLY A 73 -7.01 4.16 10.41
C GLY A 73 -6.44 3.14 11.40
N ILE A 74 -5.24 3.45 11.90
CA ILE A 74 -4.61 2.75 13.02
C ILE A 74 -5.32 3.21 14.30
N ASN A 75 -5.97 2.30 15.02
CA ASN A 75 -6.60 2.56 16.33
C ASN A 75 -7.80 3.52 16.36
N ASN A 76 -8.55 3.68 15.26
CA ASN A 76 -9.83 4.36 15.32
C ASN A 76 -10.98 3.34 15.53
N PRO A 77 -11.64 3.30 16.71
CA PRO A 77 -12.75 2.37 16.96
C PRO A 77 -13.98 2.67 16.08
N GLU A 78 -14.07 3.87 15.50
CA GLU A 78 -15.12 4.26 14.55
C GLU A 78 -14.71 4.02 13.10
N ALA A 79 -13.52 3.46 12.85
CA ALA A 79 -13.07 3.14 11.51
C ALA A 79 -14.10 2.25 10.82
N LYS A 80 -14.54 2.67 9.63
CA LYS A 80 -15.42 1.86 8.79
C LYS A 80 -14.59 1.15 7.73
N PRO A 81 -14.96 -0.09 7.36
CA PRO A 81 -14.37 -0.75 6.21
C PRO A 81 -14.58 0.09 4.94
N ALA A 82 -13.52 0.28 4.17
CA ALA A 82 -13.54 1.00 2.90
C ALA A 82 -12.92 0.14 1.80
N ARG A 83 -13.46 0.24 0.59
CA ARG A 83 -12.94 -0.46 -0.59
C ARG A 83 -11.83 0.38 -1.23
N TYR A 84 -10.63 -0.17 -1.26
CA TYR A 84 -9.45 0.41 -1.89
C TYR A 84 -9.19 -0.25 -3.24
N CYS A 85 -8.60 0.52 -4.15
CA CYS A 85 -8.22 0.07 -5.48
C CYS A 85 -6.77 0.47 -5.75
N PHE A 86 -5.87 -0.51 -5.76
CA PHE A 86 -4.46 -0.34 -6.10
C PHE A 86 -4.25 -0.61 -7.58
N LEU A 87 -3.51 0.27 -8.26
CA LEU A 87 -3.08 0.09 -9.64
C LEU A 87 -1.56 -0.10 -9.64
N LEU A 88 -1.13 -1.27 -10.07
CA LEU A 88 0.27 -1.70 -10.03
C LEU A 88 0.90 -1.53 -11.41
N LYS A 89 2.23 -1.63 -11.49
CA LYS A 89 2.96 -1.50 -12.77
C LYS A 89 2.65 -2.68 -13.69
N THR A 90 2.72 -3.90 -13.16
CA THR A 90 2.49 -5.13 -13.92
C THR A 90 1.37 -5.98 -13.31
N ALA A 91 0.86 -6.95 -14.08
CA ALA A 91 -0.07 -7.95 -13.57
C ALA A 91 0.59 -8.90 -12.56
N ALA A 92 1.89 -9.18 -12.71
CA ALA A 92 2.66 -9.98 -11.77
C ALA A 92 2.77 -9.29 -10.39
N ASP A 93 2.99 -7.97 -10.37
CA ASP A 93 3.01 -7.20 -9.11
C ASP A 93 1.63 -7.24 -8.41
N ALA A 94 0.55 -7.19 -9.19
CA ALA A 94 -0.80 -7.29 -8.68
C ALA A 94 -1.08 -8.68 -8.08
N GLU A 95 -0.61 -9.75 -8.74
CA GLU A 95 -0.71 -11.12 -8.23
C GLU A 95 0.08 -11.30 -6.92
N GLN A 96 1.33 -10.81 -6.88
CA GLN A 96 2.15 -10.83 -5.66
C GLN A 96 1.49 -10.09 -4.49
N LEU A 97 0.85 -8.95 -4.76
CA LEU A 97 0.10 -8.21 -3.74
C LEU A 97 -1.12 -9.00 -3.24
N VAL A 98 -1.88 -9.62 -4.14
CA VAL A 98 -3.05 -10.46 -3.78
C VAL A 98 -2.62 -11.61 -2.89
N ASP A 99 -1.53 -12.29 -3.22
CA ASP A 99 -0.99 -13.39 -2.43
C ASP A 99 -0.49 -12.94 -1.07
N ALA A 100 0.18 -11.78 -1.00
CA ALA A 100 0.59 -11.18 0.27
C ALA A 100 -0.61 -10.83 1.15
N LEU A 101 -1.67 -10.24 0.57
CA LEU A 101 -2.90 -9.90 1.28
C LEU A 101 -3.64 -11.15 1.78
N LYS A 102 -3.66 -12.24 1.01
CA LYS A 102 -4.27 -13.51 1.41
C LYS A 102 -3.52 -14.22 2.54
N ARG A 103 -2.18 -14.17 2.54
CA ARG A 103 -1.36 -14.67 3.67
C ARG A 103 -1.48 -13.78 4.91
N GLY A 104 -1.78 -12.51 4.68
CA GLY A 104 -1.96 -11.48 5.69
C GLY A 104 -3.31 -11.53 6.41
N ALA A 105 -4.36 -12.00 5.75
CA ALA A 105 -5.71 -12.11 6.32
C ALA A 105 -5.86 -13.31 7.27
#